data_AF-A0A3M3RF06-F1
#
_entry.id   AF-A0A3M3RF06-F1
#
_cell.length_a   1.000
_cell.length_b   1.000
_cell.length_c   1.000
_cell.angle_alpha   90.00
_cell.angle_beta   90.00
_cell.angle_gamma   90.00
#
_symmetry.space_group_name_H-M   'P 1'
#
loop_
_entity.id
_entity.type
_entity.pdbx_description
1 polymer ?
#
loop_
_entity_poly.entity_id
_entity_poly.type
_entity_poly.pdbx_seq_one_letter_code
_entity_poly.pdbx_strand_id
1 'polypeptide(L)' 'MKHDEFLKQLVEAGFRRDMTNSYGQRTVLATDNSIYQRLPEAAVFPADFYDLEILATLAGIHSAEPLS' A
#
# COMPACT_ATOMS: atom_id res chain seq x y z
N MET A 1 -3.33 -8.35 8.24
CA MET A 1 -2.39 -7.55 9.05
C MET A 1 -2.97 -6.15 9.26
N LYS A 2 -2.62 -5.42 10.32
CA LYS A 2 -3.00 -3.99 10.41
C LYS A 2 -2.14 -3.20 9.41
N HIS A 3 -2.73 -2.25 8.67
CA HIS A 3 -2.01 -1.49 7.63
C HIS A 3 -0.73 -0.81 8.14
N ASP A 4 -0.69 -0.38 9.40
CA ASP A 4 0.50 0.25 10.01
C ASP A 4 1.74 -0.64 9.98
N GLU A 5 1.58 -1.95 10.20
CA GLU A 5 2.68 -2.90 10.17
C GLU A 5 3.21 -3.07 8.75
N PHE A 6 2.34 -2.92 7.74
CA PHE A 6 2.73 -3.08 6.33
C PHE A 6 3.55 -1.87 5.89
N LEU A 7 3.08 -0.68 6.25
CA LEU A 7 3.81 0.56 6.01
C LEU A 7 5.17 0.56 6.71
N LYS A 8 5.24 0.02 7.92
CA LYS A 8 6.50 -0.14 8.64
C LYS A 8 7.48 -1.07 7.90
N GLN A 9 7.00 -2.24 7.43
CA GLN A 9 7.82 -3.17 6.66
C GLN A 9 8.31 -2.57 5.33
N LEU A 10 7.52 -1.70 4.68
CA LEU A 10 7.98 -0.96 3.51
C LEU A 10 9.17 -0.05 3.85
N VAL A 11 9.08 0.70 4.95
CA VAL A 11 10.20 1.55 5.40
C VAL A 11 11.44 0.72 5.72
N GLU A 12 11.28 -0.40 6.42
CA GLU A 12 12.39 -1.30 6.78
C GLU A 12 13.03 -1.97 5.55
N ALA A 13 12.24 -2.28 4.52
CA ALA A 13 12.73 -2.81 3.24
C ALA A 13 13.39 -1.75 2.34
N GLY A 14 13.40 -0.48 2.77
CA GLY A 14 14.07 0.61 2.06
C GLY A 14 13.19 1.28 0.99
N PHE A 15 11.87 1.27 1.13
CA PHE A 15 10.96 2.02 0.27
C PHE A 15 11.28 3.52 0.33
N ARG A 16 11.55 4.14 -0.82
CA ARG A 16 12.23 5.45 -0.86
C ARG A 16 11.31 6.66 -0.95
N ARG A 17 10.01 6.47 -1.17
CA ARG A 17 9.07 7.58 -1.38
C ARG A 17 7.88 7.62 -0.44
N ASP A 18 7.11 8.68 -0.63
CA ASP A 18 6.10 9.15 0.29
C ASP A 18 4.93 8.16 0.43
N MET A 19 4.33 8.17 1.61
CA MET A 19 3.19 7.33 1.95
C MET A 19 2.22 8.20 2.74
N THR A 20 0.94 8.10 2.42
CA THR A 20 -0.09 8.89 3.12
C THR A 20 -1.14 8.00 3.75
N ASN A 21 -1.39 8.29 5.03
CA ASN A 21 -2.56 7.84 5.77
C ASN A 21 -3.60 8.96 5.94
N SER A 22 -3.36 10.15 5.35
CA SER A 22 -4.23 11.32 5.47
C SER A 22 -5.57 11.06 4.81
N TYR A 23 -6.64 11.24 5.58
CA TYR A 23 -8.03 11.06 5.13
C TYR A 23 -8.33 11.84 3.85
N GLY A 24 -7.93 13.12 3.78
CA GLY A 24 -8.19 13.97 2.61
C GLY A 24 -7.51 13.47 1.33
N GLN A 25 -6.28 12.97 1.44
CA GLN A 25 -5.58 12.40 0.29
C GLN A 25 -6.15 11.03 -0.11
N ARG A 26 -6.54 10.21 0.87
CA ARG A 26 -7.20 8.92 0.64
C ARG A 26 -8.57 9.07 -0.03
N THR A 27 -9.33 10.13 0.26
CA THR A 27 -10.62 10.42 -0.41
C THR A 27 -10.42 10.73 -1.90
N VAL A 28 -9.41 11.51 -2.26
CA VAL A 28 -9.10 11.82 -3.67
C VAL A 28 -8.66 10.58 -4.43
N LEU A 29 -7.93 9.67 -3.77
CA LEU A 29 -7.44 8.41 -4.37
C LEU A 29 -8.48 7.29 -4.37
N ALA A 30 -9.62 7.46 -3.70
CA ALA A 30 -10.68 6.46 -3.61
C ALA A 30 -11.59 6.42 -4.85
N THR A 31 -11.26 7.15 -5.90
CA THR A 31 -12.02 7.16 -7.16
C THR A 31 -11.35 6.26 -8.18
N ASP A 32 -11.65 4.97 -8.15
CA ASP A 32 -11.77 4.25 -9.43
C ASP A 32 -13.07 4.73 -10.08
N ASN A 33 -13.17 4.77 -11.41
CA ASN A 33 -14.26 5.42 -12.13
C ASN A 33 -15.61 4.66 -12.05
N SER A 34 -15.89 4.02 -10.91
CA SER A 34 -17.11 3.31 -10.57
C SER A 34 -17.72 3.94 -9.32
N ILE A 35 -19.04 3.91 -9.24
CA ILE A 35 -19.88 4.45 -8.15
C ILE A 35 -19.61 3.87 -6.74
N TYR A 36 -18.56 3.06 -6.54
CA TYR A 36 -18.21 2.41 -5.28
C TYR A 36 -16.97 3.05 -4.66
N GLN A 37 -17.19 3.96 -3.70
CA GLN A 37 -16.09 4.51 -2.91
C GLN A 37 -15.73 3.55 -1.79
N ARG A 38 -14.66 2.75 -1.98
CA ARG A 38 -13.97 2.09 -0.88
C ARG A 38 -12.82 2.97 -0.44
N LEU A 39 -12.89 3.51 0.77
CA LEU A 39 -11.79 4.30 1.31
C LEU A 39 -10.60 3.36 1.58
N PRO A 40 -9.47 3.48 0.85
CA PRO A 40 -8.28 2.66 1.11
C PRO A 40 -7.74 3.00 2.50
N GLU A 41 -7.13 2.08 3.26
CA GLU A 41 -6.58 2.38 4.61
C GLU A 41 -5.32 3.26 4.56
N ALA A 42 -4.53 3.15 3.49
CA ALA A 42 -3.36 3.96 3.21
C ALA A 42 -3.13 4.03 1.69
N ALA A 43 -2.32 4.98 1.24
CA ALA A 43 -1.83 5.06 -0.13
C ALA A 43 -0.31 5.27 -0.15
N VAL A 44 0.37 4.62 -1.09
CA VAL A 44 1.83 4.64 -1.25
C VAL A 44 2.18 5.12 -2.66
N PHE A 45 3.28 5.86 -2.79
CA PHE A 45 3.67 6.48 -4.07
C PHE A 45 5.09 6.05 -4.46
N PRO A 46 5.26 4.93 -5.21
CA PRO A 46 6.58 4.44 -5.61
C PRO A 46 7.30 5.44 -6.54
N ALA A 47 8.61 5.63 -6.35
CA ALA A 47 9.44 6.48 -7.23
C ALA A 47 9.83 5.78 -8.54
N ASP A 48 10.19 4.50 -8.42
CA ASP A 48 10.82 3.74 -9.49
C ASP A 48 10.54 2.23 -9.34
N PHE A 49 11.17 1.44 -10.21
CA PHE A 49 10.97 0.00 -10.25
C PHE A 49 11.38 -0.73 -8.97
N TYR A 50 12.35 -0.20 -8.22
CA TYR A 50 12.78 -0.83 -6.97
C TYR A 50 11.71 -0.70 -5.88
N ASP A 51 11.05 0.46 -5.80
CA ASP A 51 9.91 0.63 -4.89
C ASP A 51 8.75 -0.30 -5.27
N LEU A 52 8.55 -0.57 -6.57
CA LEU A 52 7.56 -1.54 -7.05
C LEU A 52 7.93 -2.99 -6.69
N GLU A 53 9.20 -3.36 -6.79
CA GLU A 53 9.70 -4.69 -6.41
C GLU A 53 9.50 -4.97 -4.92
N ILE A 54 9.80 -3.98 -4.07
CA ILE A 54 9.57 -4.06 -2.62
C ILE A 54 8.07 -4.26 -2.34
N LEU A 55 7.21 -3.42 -2.95
CA LEU A 55 5.76 -3.49 -2.78
C LEU A 55 5.20 -4.85 -3.19
N ALA A 56 5.54 -5.32 -4.38
CA ALA A 56 5.07 -6.59 -4.91
C ALA A 56 5.53 -7.78 -4.06
N THR A 57 6.77 -7.75 -3.59
CA THR A 57 7.34 -8.81 -2.74
C THR A 57 6.63 -8.90 -1.40
N LEU A 58 6.52 -7.78 -0.68
CA LEU A 58 5.86 -7.75 0.64
C LEU A 58 4.36 -8.05 0.52
N ALA A 59 3.69 -7.55 -0.52
CA ALA A 59 2.31 -7.90 -0.81
C ALA A 59 2.16 -9.40 -1.08
N GLY A 60 3.04 -10.00 -1.89
CA GLY A 60 3.02 -11.44 -2.19
C GLY A 60 3.23 -12.32 -0.95
N ILE A 61 4.15 -11.94 -0.06
CA ILE A 61 4.35 -12.60 1.24
C ILE A 61 3.06 -12.59 2.08
N HIS A 62 2.34 -11.46 2.07
CA HIS A 62 1.10 -11.33 2.84
C HIS A 62 -0.14 -11.88 2.13
N SER A 63 -0.07 -12.12 0.81
CA SER A 63 -1.15 -12.68 0.00
C SER A 63 -1.19 -14.20 0.00
N ALA A 64 -0.12 -14.85 0.50
CA ALA A 64 -0.12 -16.27 0.76
C ALA A 64 -1.07 -16.55 1.92
N GLU A 65 -2.35 -16.81 1.62
CA GLU A 65 -3.19 -17.65 2.47
C GLU A 65 -2.37 -18.91 2.82
N PRO A 66 -2.28 -19.33 4.09
CA PRO A 66 -1.77 -20.67 4.37
C PRO A 66 -2.68 -21.62 3.60
N LEU A 67 -2.13 -22.33 2.61
CA LEU A 67 -2.84 -23.42 1.95
C LEU A 67 -3.28 -24.40 3.05
N SER A 68 -4.56 -24.33 3.40
CA SER A 68 -5.26 -25.27 4.26
C SER A 68 -5.42 -26.61 3.57
#